data_AF-A0A975ZPZ6-F1
#
_entry.id   AF-A0A975ZPZ6-F1
#
_cell.length_a   1.000
_cell.length_b   1.000
_cell.length_c   1.000
_cell.angle_alpha   90.00
_cell.angle_beta   90.00
_cell.angle_gamma   90.00
#
_symmetry.space_group_name_H-M   'P 1'
#
loop_
_entity.id
_entity.type
_entity.pdbx_description
1 polymer ?
#
loop_
_entity_poly.entity_id
_entity_poly.type
_entity_poly.pdbx_seq_one_letter_code
_entity_poly.pdbx_strand_id
1 'polypeptide(L)' 'MKAMFAGFAAIVLIGVAAYYGLHELGFSAQEAYSGPNVRVQ' A
#
# COMPACT_ATOMS: atom_id res chain seq x y z
N MET A 1 23.58 -13.28 -4.48
CA MET A 1 22.86 -13.41 -3.19
C MET A 1 22.65 -12.08 -2.47
N LYS A 2 23.68 -11.26 -2.22
CA LYS A 2 23.55 -9.95 -1.54
C LYS A 2 22.54 -9.00 -2.20
N ALA A 3 22.56 -8.92 -3.54
CA ALA A 3 21.60 -8.13 -4.32
C ALA A 3 20.15 -8.64 -4.18
N MET A 4 19.96 -9.94 -3.99
CA MET A 4 18.64 -10.54 -3.81
C MET A 4 18.05 -10.14 -2.44
N PHE A 5 18.86 -10.19 -1.38
CA PHE A 5 18.47 -9.70 -0.06
C PHE A 5 18.19 -8.19 -0.05
N ALA A 6 18.98 -7.40 -0.78
CA ALA A 6 18.72 -5.97 -0.94
C ALA A 6 17.38 -5.69 -1.64
N GLY A 7 17.03 -6.49 -2.67
CA GLY A 7 15.73 -6.41 -3.34
C GLY A 7 14.57 -6.72 -2.39
N PHE A 8 14.67 -7.78 -1.59
CA PHE A 8 13.65 -8.09 -0.57
C PHE A 8 13.52 -7.00 0.50
N ALA A 9 14.65 -6.48 0.99
CA ALA A 9 14.65 -5.37 1.94
C ALA A 9 13.97 -4.12 1.36
N ALA A 10 14.25 -3.80 0.10
CA ALA A 10 13.62 -2.67 -0.59
C ALA A 10 12.10 -2.84 -0.72
N ILE A 11 11.62 -4.03 -1.07
CA ILE A 11 10.18 -4.33 -1.18
C ILE A 11 9.48 -4.10 0.17
N VAL A 12 10.06 -4.59 1.26
CA VAL A 12 9.50 -4.41 2.62
C VAL A 12 9.44 -2.93 2.99
N LEU A 13 10.52 -2.16 2.74
CA LEU A 13 10.55 -0.73 3.03
C LEU A 13 9.52 0.05 2.23
N ILE A 14 9.37 -0.25 0.94
CA ILE A 14 8.37 0.40 0.08
C ILE A 14 6.96 0.07 0.54
N GLY A 15 6.68 -1.19 0.90
CA GLY A 15 5.37 -1.60 1.40
C GLY A 15 4.97 -0.90 2.69
N VAL A 16 5.89 -0.79 3.65
CA VAL A 16 5.66 -0.06 4.91
C VAL A 16 5.46 1.43 4.65
N ALA A 17 6.32 2.04 3.83
CA ALA A 17 6.21 3.45 3.47
C ALA A 17 4.89 3.75 2.74
N ALA A 18 4.41 2.86 1.88
CA ALA A 18 3.12 2.99 1.21
C ALA A 18 1.96 2.83 2.20
N TYR A 19 2.00 1.84 3.10
CA TYR A 19 0.92 1.62 4.06
C TYR A 19 0.66 2.86 4.95
N TYR A 20 1.73 3.47 5.48
CA TYR A 20 1.60 4.64 6.35
C TYR A 20 1.56 5.96 5.57
N GLY A 21 2.40 6.11 4.54
CA GLY A 21 2.52 7.36 3.79
C GLY A 21 1.34 7.62 2.85
N LEU A 22 0.78 6.57 2.25
CA LEU A 22 -0.38 6.71 1.37
C LEU A 22 -1.67 6.98 2.18
N HIS A 23 -1.76 6.42 3.40
CA HIS A 23 -2.83 6.71 4.36
C HIS A 23 -2.80 8.18 4.81
N GLU A 24 -1.63 8.73 5.14
CA GLU A 24 -1.48 10.14 5.54
C GLU A 24 -1.76 11.12 4.40
N LEU A 25 -1.45 10.74 3.16
CA LEU A 25 -1.74 11.52 1.96
C LEU A 25 -3.22 11.45 1.52
N GLY A 26 -4.08 10.79 2.29
CA GLY A 26 -5.51 10.63 1.96
C GLY A 26 -5.76 9.73 0.74
N PHE A 27 -4.77 8.92 0.36
CA PHE A 27 -4.91 7.89 -0.66
C PHE A 27 -5.25 6.57 0.05
N SER A 28 -6.44 6.49 0.62
CA SER A 28 -6.95 5.20 1.09
C SER A 28 -7.32 4.35 -0.12
N ALA A 29 -6.74 3.14 -0.24
CA ALA A 29 -7.22 2.16 -1.23
C ALA A 29 -8.72 1.83 -1.04
N GLN A 30 -9.27 2.14 0.15
CA GLN A 30 -10.68 2.05 0.47
C GLN A 30 -11.52 3.11 -0.29
N GLU A 31 -11.01 4.33 -0.49
CA GLU A 31 -11.72 5.39 -1.24
C GLU A 31 -11.70 5.15 -2.75
N ALA A 32 -10.64 4.54 -3.28
CA ALA A 32 -10.51 4.27 -4.72
C ALA A 32 -11.48 3.20 -5.23
N TYR A 33 -11.93 2.26 -4.38
CA TYR A 33 -12.82 1.16 -4.77
C TYR A 33 -14.22 1.23 -4.13
N SER A 34 -14.40 1.91 -2.99
CA SER A 34 -15.68 1.97 -2.29
C SER A 34 -16.45 3.26 -2.60
N GLY A 35 -16.86 3.41 -3.86
CA GLY A 35 -17.90 4.38 -4.19
C GLY A 35 -19.23 4.00 -3.53
N PRO A 36 -20.16 4.95 -3.27
CA PRO A 36 -21.44 4.70 -2.59
C PRO A 36 -22.37 3.68 -3.28
N ASN A 37 -21.96 3.14 -4.44
CA ASN A 37 -22.65 2.12 -5.21
C ASN A 37 -22.23 0.67 -4.88
N VAL A 38 -21.20 0.45 -4.05
CA VAL A 38 -20.80 -0.90 -3.62
C VAL A 38 -21.64 -1.31 -2.42
N ARG A 39 -22.79 -1.92 -2.70
CA ARG A 39 -23.61 -2.60 -1.69
C ARG A 39 -22.88 -3.90 -1.29
N VAL A 40 -22.25 -3.91 -0.13
CA VAL A 40 -21.90 -5.15 0.55
C VAL A 40 -23.13 -5.62 1.35
N GLN A 41 -23.82 -6.63 0.82
CA GLN A 41 -24.75 -7.46 1.59
C GLN A 41 -23.98 -8.62 2.23
#